data_AF-A0A1Z9HZU7-F1
#
_entry.id   AF-A0A1Z9HZU7-F1
#
_cell.length_a   1.000
_cell.length_b   1.000
_cell.length_c   1.000
_cell.angle_alpha   90.00
_cell.angle_beta   90.00
_cell.angle_gamma   90.00
#
_symmetry.space_group_name_H-M   'P 1'
#
loop_
_entity.id
_entity.type
_entity.pdbx_description
1 polymer ?
#
loop_
_entity_poly.entity_id
_entity_poly.type
_entity_poly.pdbx_seq_one_letter_code
_entity_poly.pdbx_strand_id
1 'polypeptide(L)' 'MHVECHHCGIVYDVNDRDIPLSGREVQCNECKKIWIIKKDIKQKFLKDYESSIPINTEDLITKAEKSIE' A
#
# COMPACT_ATOMS: atom_id res chain seq x y z
N MET A 1 8.99 4.87 -10.54
CA MET A 1 9.40 4.11 -9.34
C MET A 1 10.61 3.31 -9.73
N HIS A 2 11.61 3.22 -8.86
CA HIS A 2 12.86 2.55 -9.21
C HIS A 2 12.82 1.08 -8.83
N VAL A 3 13.15 0.21 -9.77
CA VAL A 3 13.29 -1.23 -9.55
C VAL A 3 14.69 -1.63 -9.90
N GLU A 4 15.37 -2.27 -8.96
CA GLU A 4 16.70 -2.83 -9.16
C GLU A 4 16.64 -4.33 -9.44
N CYS A 5 17.46 -4.81 -10.38
CA CYS A 5 17.65 -6.23 -10.59
C CYS A 5 18.64 -6.79 -9.56
N HIS A 6 18.17 -7.64 -8.64
CA HIS A 6 18.99 -8.29 -7.60
C HIS A 6 20.14 -9.17 -8.12
N HIS A 7 20.21 -9.44 -9.42
CA HIS A 7 21.25 -10.27 -10.03
C HIS A 7 22.38 -9.46 -10.68
N CYS A 8 22.11 -8.25 -11.18
CA CYS A 8 23.10 -7.45 -11.91
C CYS A 8 23.20 -5.99 -11.46
N GLY A 9 22.34 -5.55 -10.53
CA GLY A 9 22.36 -4.21 -9.95
C GLY A 9 21.80 -3.10 -10.85
N ILE A 10 21.22 -3.45 -11.99
CA ILE A 10 20.70 -2.46 -12.93
C ILE A 10 19.35 -1.95 -12.46
N VAL A 11 19.21 -0.62 -12.47
CA VAL A 11 18.03 0.09 -12.02
C VAL A 11 17.20 0.53 -13.22
N TYR A 12 15.91 0.25 -13.18
CA TYR A 12 14.93 0.65 -14.18
C TYR A 12 13.94 1.63 -13.55
N ASP A 13 13.57 2.67 -14.29
CA ASP A 13 12.41 3.47 -13.93
C ASP A 13 11.15 2.88 -14.56
N VAL A 14 10.19 2.53 -13.72
CA VAL A 14 8.90 1.96 -14.11
C VAL A 14 7.78 2.84 -13.59
N ASN A 15 6.76 3.06 -14.42
CA ASN A 15 5.60 3.82 -14.03
C ASN A 15 4.79 3.01 -13.00
N ASP A 16 4.63 3.58 -11.81
CA ASP A 16 3.92 2.95 -10.70
C ASP A 16 2.49 2.54 -11.12
N ARG A 17 1.82 3.31 -11.96
CA ARG A 17 0.44 3.03 -12.42
C ARG A 17 0.29 1.70 -13.15
N ASP A 18 1.37 1.18 -13.73
CA ASP A 18 1.34 -0.07 -14.49
C ASP A 18 1.62 -1.31 -13.63
N ILE A 19 1.78 -1.15 -12.32
CA ILE A 19 1.97 -2.22 -11.35
C ILE A 19 0.64 -2.44 -10.58
N PRO A 20 -0.05 -3.57 -10.75
CA PRO A 20 -1.23 -3.86 -9.94
C PRO A 20 -0.82 -4.20 -8.50
N LEU A 21 -1.77 -4.13 -7.56
CA LEU A 21 -1.52 -4.43 -6.14
C LEU A 21 -1.08 -5.88 -5.91
N SER A 22 -1.50 -6.81 -6.78
CA SER A 22 -1.05 -8.20 -6.79
C SER A 22 0.43 -8.36 -7.15
N GLY A 23 1.02 -7.34 -7.76
CA GLY A 23 2.37 -7.33 -8.32
C GLY A 23 2.40 -7.62 -9.81
N ARG A 24 3.54 -7.34 -10.43
CA ARG A 24 3.82 -7.56 -11.85
C ARG A 24 5.10 -8.36 -12.03
N GLU A 25 5.09 -9.30 -12.95
CA GLU A 25 6.30 -9.98 -13.39
C GLU A 25 7.11 -9.07 -14.31
N VAL A 26 8.42 -8.98 -14.07
CA VAL A 26 9.36 -8.22 -14.89
C VAL A 26 10.59 -9.06 -15.21
N GLN A 27 11.19 -8.80 -16.38
CA GLN A 27 12.41 -9.44 -16.83
C GLN A 27 13.51 -8.39 -16.99
N CYS A 28 14.70 -8.65 -16.42
CA CYS A 28 15.88 -7.82 -16.64
C CYS A 28 16.33 -7.95 -18.09
N ASN A 29 16.54 -6.83 -18.78
CA ASN A 29 17.01 -6.88 -20.16
C ASN A 29 18.44 -7.42 -20.28
N GLU A 30 19.25 -7.26 -19.23
CA GLU A 30 20.69 -7.51 -19.28
C GLU A 30 21.03 -8.95 -18.87
N CYS A 31 20.56 -9.40 -17.70
CA CYS A 31 20.82 -10.75 -17.20
C CYS A 31 19.67 -11.75 -17.43
N LYS A 32 18.57 -11.30 -18.07
CA LYS A 32 17.37 -12.10 -18.42
C LYS A 32 16.64 -12.76 -17.24
N LYS A 33 17.02 -12.46 -16.00
CA LYS A 33 16.33 -12.93 -14.79
C LYS A 33 14.95 -12.31 -14.68
N ILE A 34 14.01 -13.08 -14.14
CA ILE A 34 12.62 -12.70 -13.94
C ILE A 34 12.34 -12.61 -12.45
N TRP A 35 11.60 -11.59 -12.02
CA TRP A 35 11.12 -11.44 -10.65
C TRP A 35 9.78 -10.69 -10.60
N ILE A 36 9.14 -10.71 -9.44
CA ILE A 36 7.87 -10.01 -9.22
C ILE A 36 8.15 -8.73 -8.44
N ILE A 37 7.62 -7.61 -8.93
CA ILE A 37 7.61 -6.32 -8.23
C ILE A 37 6.21 -6.05 -7.68
N LYS A 38 6.13 -5.47 -6.49
CA LYS A 38 4.87 -5.12 -5.81
C LYS A 38 4.95 -3.69 -5.30
N LYS A 39 3.83 -3.00 -5.25
CA LYS A 39 3.72 -1.72 -4.56
C LYS A 39 3.78 -1.94 -3.05
N ASP A 40 4.55 -1.14 -2.35
CA ASP A 40 4.45 -1.09 -0.90
C ASP A 40 3.22 -0.26 -0.52
N ILE A 41 2.14 -0.94 -0.16
CA ILE A 41 0.84 -0.31 0.16
C ILE A 41 0.68 -0.07 1.67
N LYS A 42 1.65 -0.53 2.48
CA LYS A 42 1.53 -0.52 3.94
C LYS A 42 1.35 0.89 4.52
N GLN A 43 1.89 1.92 3.88
CA GLN A 43 1.84 3.28 4.43
C GLN A 43 0.59 4.09 4.10
N LYS A 44 -0.18 3.74 3.05
CA LYS A 44 -1.37 4.53 2.69
C LYS A 44 -2.59 4.17 3.53
N PHE A 45 -2.84 2.89 3.77
CA PHE A 45 -4.05 2.46 4.49
C PHE A 45 -4.03 2.73 6.01
N LEU A 46 -2.85 2.81 6.63
CA LEU A 46 -2.75 3.10 8.07
C LEU A 46 -3.17 4.54 8.41
N LYS A 47 -2.86 5.51 7.55
CA LYS A 47 -3.19 6.93 7.80
C LYS A 47 -4.69 7.22 7.70
N ASP A 48 -5.36 6.58 6.76
CA ASP A 48 -6.81 6.75 6.56
C ASP A 48 -7.61 6.04 7.67
N TYR A 49 -7.15 4.87 8.13
CA TYR A 49 -7.79 4.15 9.23
C TYR A 49 -7.67 4.91 10.56
N GLU A 50 -6.49 5.42 10.89
CA GLU A 50 -6.25 6.16 12.15
C GLU A 50 -7.09 7.45 12.24
N SER A 51 -7.38 8.09 11.10
CA SER A 51 -8.24 9.27 11.02
C SER A 51 -9.75 8.96 11.17
N SER A 52 -10.14 7.69 11.09
CA SER A 52 -11.54 7.23 11.11
C SER A 52 -11.98 6.66 12.46
N ILE A 53 -11.06 6.55 13.44
CA ILE A 53 -11.40 6.11 14.80
C ILE A 53 -11.89 7.34 15.58
N PRO A 54 -13.19 7.45 15.91
CA PRO A 54 -13.63 8.48 16.85
C PRO A 54 -12.96 8.22 18.20
N ILE A 55 -12.05 9.11 18.58
CA ILE A 55 -11.22 9.03 19.79
C ILE A 55 -12.06 9.11 21.08
N ASN A 56 -13.35 9.42 21.00
CA ASN A 56 -14.17 9.68 22.16
C ASN A 56 -15.31 8.66 22.29
N THR A 57 -15.01 7.55 22.99
CA THR A 57 -15.97 6.50 23.33
C THR A 57 -17.10 6.99 24.23
N GLU A 58 -16.90 8.08 24.96
CA GLU A 58 -17.91 8.68 25.86
C GLU A 58 -19.07 9.29 25.05
N ASP A 59 -18.77 9.95 23.92
CA ASP A 59 -19.77 10.59 23.05
C ASP A 59 -20.71 9.56 22.38
N LEU A 60 -20.19 8.36 22.08
CA LEU A 60 -20.96 7.25 21.50
C LEU A 60 -21.96 6.66 22.51
N ILE A 61 -21.59 6.59 23.80
CA ILE A 61 -22.45 6.07 24.87
C ILE A 61 -23.59 7.06 25.12
N THR A 62 -23.27 8.35 25.29
CA THR A 62 -24.27 9.40 25.53
C THR A 62 -25.29 9.52 24.40
N LYS A 63 -24.87 9.30 23.14
CA LYS A 63 -25.77 9.32 21.98
C LYS A 63 -26.74 8.12 21.94
N ALA A 64 -26.29 6.95 22.40
CA ALA A 64 -27.14 5.76 22.48
C ALA A 64 -28.20 5.91 23.59
N GLU A 65 -27.83 6.46 24.74
CA GLU A 65 -28.74 6.67 25.87
C GLU A 65 -29.86 7.69 25.54
N LYS A 66 -29.54 8.73 24.76
CA LYS A 66 -30.53 9.75 24.35
C LYS A 66 -31.55 9.27 23.30
N SER A 67 -31.32 8.11 22.68
CA SER A 67 -32.22 7.56 21.65
C SER A 67 -33.30 6.62 22.23
N ILE A 68 -33.35 6.47 23.55
CA ILE A 68 -34.27 5.58 24.28
C ILE A 68 -35.40 6.38 24.97
N GLU A 69 -35.41 7.71 24.86
CA GLU A 69 -36.46 8.61 25.42
C GLU A 69 -37.51 9.01 24.37
#